data_AF-A0A7X7C1Q0-F1
#
_entry.id   AF-A0A7X7C1Q0-F1
#
_cell.length_a   1.000
_cell.length_b   1.000
_cell.length_c   1.000
_cell.angle_alpha   90.00
_cell.angle_beta   90.00
_cell.angle_gamma   90.00
#
_symmetry.space_group_name_H-M   'P 1'
#
loop_
_entity.id
_entity.type
_entity.pdbx_description
1 polymer ?
#
loop_
_entity_poly.entity_id
_entity_poly.type
_entity_poly.pdbx_seq_one_letter_code
_entity_poly.pdbx_strand_id
1 'polypeptide(L)'
;MKQDNHNDEIDITDLLKKLWVRRSFILKVTGIFVLIGLFIALFSPVQYTSTCTVVPQSGNGSGGGGLGGVAAIMGVNLGTAMMTEGTLSPVVYPEIIKSVPFTREIMKTEVIVEKSNGRPITLYDYYSDKQYKNFNLLNAIKRYTIGLPGVIIGAMQSDKDPEIEKSTTLADSTTVYTLSPEEKRVYDAI
;
A
#
# COMPACT_ATOMS: atom_id res chain seq x y z
N MET A 1 -59.50 -48.61 17.46
CA MET A 1 -58.12 -49.17 17.46
C MET A 1 -57.55 -49.05 16.05
N LYS A 2 -56.69 -48.07 15.79
CA LYS A 2 -55.44 -48.30 15.06
C LYS A 2 -54.53 -47.10 15.34
N GLN A 3 -53.52 -47.38 16.14
CA GLN A 3 -52.54 -46.43 16.63
C GLN A 3 -51.34 -46.64 15.71
N ASP A 4 -51.21 -45.80 14.68
CA ASP A 4 -50.08 -45.86 13.76
C ASP A 4 -48.90 -45.14 14.42
N ASN A 5 -48.28 -45.83 15.38
CA ASN A 5 -46.89 -45.62 15.73
C ASN A 5 -46.06 -46.09 14.54
N HIS A 6 -45.65 -45.18 13.68
CA HIS A 6 -44.54 -45.40 12.77
C HIS A 6 -43.52 -44.32 13.03
N ASN A 7 -42.30 -44.74 13.33
CA ASN A 7 -41.10 -43.95 13.52
C ASN A 7 -41.11 -42.67 12.67
N ASP A 8 -41.12 -41.51 13.34
CA ASP A 8 -40.70 -40.21 12.78
C ASP A 8 -39.16 -40.22 12.59
N GLU A 9 -38.64 -41.22 11.89
CA GLU A 9 -37.27 -41.19 11.39
C GLU A 9 -37.27 -40.32 10.14
N ILE A 10 -36.66 -39.14 10.27
CA ILE A 10 -36.42 -38.25 9.14
C ILE A 10 -35.43 -38.96 8.21
N ASP A 11 -35.93 -39.55 7.12
CA ASP A 11 -35.08 -40.14 6.09
C ASP A 11 -34.42 -39.01 5.27
N ILE A 12 -33.13 -38.79 5.54
CA ILE A 12 -32.31 -37.76 4.92
C ILE A 12 -32.27 -37.93 3.39
N THR A 13 -32.39 -39.18 2.92
CA THR A 13 -32.33 -39.49 1.49
C THR A 13 -33.59 -39.05 0.75
N ASP A 14 -34.74 -39.05 1.43
CA ASP A 14 -36.02 -38.65 0.85
C ASP A 14 -36.12 -37.12 0.72
N LEU A 15 -35.53 -36.39 1.66
CA LEU A 15 -35.32 -34.93 1.55
C LEU A 15 -34.38 -34.58 0.38
N LEU A 16 -33.30 -35.35 0.21
CA LEU A 16 -32.33 -35.13 -0.88
C LEU A 16 -32.97 -35.34 -2.26
N LYS A 17 -33.81 -36.37 -2.40
CA LYS A 17 -34.58 -36.62 -3.63
C LYS A 17 -35.54 -35.47 -3.94
N LYS A 18 -36.27 -34.98 -2.94
CA LYS A 18 -37.18 -33.81 -3.09
C LYS A 18 -36.42 -32.55 -3.52
N LEU A 19 -35.21 -32.33 -3.00
CA LEU A 19 -34.33 -31.23 -3.42
C LEU A 19 -33.88 -31.39 -4.88
N TRP A 20 -33.51 -32.61 -5.29
CA TRP A 20 -33.04 -32.90 -6.64
C TRP A 20 -34.12 -32.70 -7.70
N VAL A 21 -35.37 -33.07 -7.41
CA VAL A 21 -36.53 -32.85 -8.29
C VAL A 21 -36.77 -31.35 -8.53
N ARG A 22 -36.51 -30.50 -7.53
CA ARG A 22 -36.68 -29.05 -7.62
C ARG A 22 -35.40 -28.26 -7.94
N ARG A 23 -34.35 -28.92 -8.44
CA ARG A 23 -33.07 -28.27 -8.79
C ARG A 23 -33.21 -27.01 -9.66
N SER A 24 -34.13 -26.99 -10.63
CA SER A 24 -34.35 -25.81 -11.47
C SER A 24 -34.98 -24.63 -10.73
N PHE A 25 -35.79 -24.87 -9.69
CA PHE A 25 -36.31 -23.81 -8.84
C PHE A 25 -35.17 -23.18 -8.02
N ILE A 26 -34.33 -24.02 -7.43
CA ILE A 26 -33.15 -23.59 -6.67
C ILE A 26 -32.22 -22.77 -7.58
N LEU A 27 -31.93 -23.26 -8.78
CA LEU A 27 -31.04 -22.58 -9.72
C LEU A 27 -31.57 -21.20 -10.16
N LYS A 28 -32.89 -21.06 -10.35
CA LYS A 28 -33.52 -19.76 -10.66
C LYS A 28 -33.41 -18.77 -9.51
N VAL A 29 -33.67 -19.23 -8.28
CA VAL A 29 -33.58 -18.39 -7.08
C VAL A 29 -32.13 -18.01 -6.78
N THR A 30 -31.19 -18.95 -6.87
CA THR A 30 -29.76 -18.63 -6.74
C THR A 30 -29.32 -17.66 -7.84
N GLY A 31 -29.77 -17.87 -9.08
CA GLY A 31 -29.47 -16.97 -10.19
C GLY A 31 -29.95 -15.54 -9.96
N ILE A 32 -31.18 -15.34 -9.47
CA ILE A 32 -31.68 -13.98 -9.19
C ILE A 32 -30.87 -13.31 -8.07
N PHE A 33 -30.52 -14.05 -7.01
CA PHE A 33 -29.70 -13.52 -5.92
C PHE A 33 -28.27 -13.20 -6.37
N VAL A 34 -27.68 -14.01 -7.26
CA VAL A 34 -26.36 -13.74 -7.86
C VAL A 34 -26.42 -12.47 -8.72
N LEU A 35 -27.45 -12.31 -9.54
CA LEU A 35 -27.62 -11.11 -10.37
C LEU A 35 -27.79 -9.85 -9.50
N ILE A 36 -28.59 -9.93 -8.44
CA ILE A 36 -28.76 -8.83 -7.47
C ILE A 36 -27.44 -8.52 -6.77
N GLY A 37 -26.72 -9.54 -6.28
CA GLY A 37 -25.42 -9.36 -5.64
C GLY A 37 -24.39 -8.72 -6.57
N LEU A 38 -24.34 -9.15 -7.83
CA LEU A 38 -23.47 -8.56 -8.85
C LEU A 38 -23.86 -7.11 -9.15
N PHE A 39 -25.15 -6.81 -9.22
CA PHE A 39 -25.63 -5.44 -9.40
C PHE A 39 -25.17 -4.55 -8.24
N ILE A 40 -25.35 -4.98 -6.98
CA ILE A 40 -24.85 -4.25 -5.82
C ILE A 40 -23.33 -4.08 -5.87
N ALA A 41 -22.57 -5.12 -6.22
CA ALA A 41 -21.11 -5.06 -6.24
C ALA A 41 -20.58 -4.11 -7.32
N LEU A 42 -21.19 -4.08 -8.50
CA LEU A 42 -20.79 -3.20 -9.61
C LEU A 42 -21.20 -1.75 -9.39
N PHE A 43 -22.33 -1.50 -8.73
CA PHE A 43 -22.82 -0.15 -8.43
C PHE A 43 -22.31 0.38 -7.08
N SER A 44 -21.70 -0.45 -6.26
CA SER A 44 -21.08 0.00 -5.01
C SER A 44 -19.90 0.90 -5.33
N PRO A 45 -19.83 2.11 -4.73
CA PRO A 45 -18.70 3.00 -4.94
C PRO A 45 -17.42 2.39 -4.37
N VAL A 46 -16.30 2.66 -5.04
CA VAL A 46 -14.97 2.31 -4.52
C VAL A 46 -14.70 3.20 -3.32
N GLN A 47 -14.43 2.58 -2.16
CA GLN A 47 -14.07 3.28 -0.94
C GLN A 47 -12.55 3.27 -0.78
N TYR A 48 -11.98 4.44 -0.54
CA TYR A 48 -10.54 4.61 -0.31
C TYR A 48 -10.31 5.02 1.15
N THR A 49 -9.37 4.35 1.82
CA THR A 49 -8.98 4.67 3.19
C THR A 49 -7.62 5.36 3.16
N SER A 50 -7.55 6.54 3.77
CA SER A 50 -6.29 7.29 3.93
C SER A 50 -5.95 7.42 5.42
N THR A 51 -4.70 7.18 5.75
CA THR A 51 -4.17 7.31 7.12
C THR A 51 -3.25 8.53 7.17
N CYS A 52 -3.39 9.36 8.20
CA CYS A 52 -2.53 10.51 8.46
C CYS A 52 -2.02 10.43 9.91
N THR A 53 -0.74 10.72 10.10
CA THR A 53 -0.07 10.73 11.41
C THR A 53 0.38 12.14 11.74
N VAL A 54 -0.07 12.68 12.87
CA VAL A 54 0.22 14.05 13.32
C VAL A 54 1.24 14.02 14.46
N VAL A 55 2.23 14.92 14.40
CA VAL A 55 3.33 14.98 15.37
C VAL A 55 3.30 16.33 16.09
N PRO A 56 3.13 16.38 17.42
CA PRO A 56 3.20 17.63 18.16
C PRO A 56 4.65 18.10 18.28
N GLN A 57 4.87 19.41 18.11
CA GLN A 57 6.12 20.10 18.40
C GLN A 57 5.81 21.25 19.34
N SER A 58 6.36 21.28 20.56
CA SER A 58 6.24 22.46 21.42
C SER A 58 7.32 23.46 21.05
N GLY A 59 6.92 24.67 20.65
CA GLY A 59 7.82 25.80 20.43
C GLY A 59 8.23 26.48 21.74
N ASN A 60 9.33 27.24 21.70
CA ASN A 60 9.87 27.98 22.84
C ASN A 60 8.81 28.83 23.54
N GLY A 61 8.58 28.55 24.82
CA GLY A 61 7.72 29.35 25.67
C GLY A 61 8.01 29.01 27.12
N SER A 62 8.99 29.69 27.71
CA SER A 62 9.31 29.60 29.13
C SER A 62 8.09 30.02 29.97
N GLY A 63 7.31 29.03 30.41
CA GLY A 63 6.18 29.18 31.33
C GLY A 63 4.95 28.38 30.93
N GLY A 64 4.76 27.18 31.50
CA GLY A 64 3.40 26.65 31.72
C GLY A 64 2.68 25.75 30.67
N GLY A 65 3.27 25.10 29.65
CA GLY A 65 2.53 24.34 28.58
C GLY A 65 3.05 22.89 28.21
N GLY A 66 2.27 21.79 28.26
CA GLY A 66 2.78 20.40 28.12
C GLY A 66 2.29 19.26 29.06
N LEU A 67 1.18 19.45 29.77
CA LEU A 67 0.09 18.47 29.63
C LEU A 67 -0.56 18.59 28.20
N GLY A 68 -0.02 19.49 27.35
CA GLY A 68 -0.60 20.14 26.16
C GLY A 68 -0.11 19.54 24.85
N GLY A 69 0.94 18.72 24.92
CA GLY A 69 1.29 17.76 23.88
C GLY A 69 0.48 16.46 23.97
N VAL A 70 0.06 16.03 25.17
CA VAL A 70 -0.66 14.76 25.40
C VAL A 70 -2.15 14.92 25.08
N ALA A 71 -2.74 15.98 25.60
CA ALA A 71 -3.71 16.78 24.90
C ALA A 71 -3.70 16.80 23.37
N ALA A 72 -2.61 17.21 22.74
CA ALA A 72 -2.59 17.40 21.29
C ALA A 72 -2.69 16.06 20.55
N ILE A 73 -2.30 14.96 21.20
CA ILE A 73 -2.37 13.59 20.65
C ILE A 73 -3.70 12.87 21.04
N MET A 74 -4.32 13.22 22.17
CA MET A 74 -5.61 12.65 22.63
C MET A 74 -6.84 13.53 22.34
N GLY A 75 -6.67 14.81 22.00
CA GLY A 75 -7.71 15.81 21.73
C GLY A 75 -7.95 16.91 22.78
N VAL A 76 -7.14 17.07 23.84
CA VAL A 76 -7.48 17.95 25.00
C VAL A 76 -6.30 18.73 25.65
N ASN A 77 -6.03 19.99 25.27
CA ASN A 77 -4.90 20.87 25.71
C ASN A 77 -4.79 21.20 27.20
N LEU A 78 -3.57 21.13 27.76
CA LEU A 78 -3.35 20.91 29.20
C LEU A 78 -1.91 21.46 29.54
N GLY A 79 -1.65 22.17 30.64
CA GLY A 79 -0.37 22.90 30.81
C GLY A 79 0.87 22.09 31.26
N THR A 80 2.06 22.48 30.83
CA THR A 80 3.52 22.15 31.10
C THR A 80 4.26 20.80 30.88
N ALA A 81 5.11 20.74 29.84
CA ALA A 81 6.23 19.82 29.57
C ALA A 81 7.01 20.38 28.37
N MET A 82 8.15 20.95 28.68
CA MET A 82 9.09 21.54 27.73
C MET A 82 9.56 20.45 26.76
N MET A 83 8.94 20.35 25.59
CA MET A 83 9.63 19.68 24.47
C MET A 83 10.87 20.51 24.22
N THR A 84 12.04 19.88 24.28
CA THR A 84 13.26 20.51 23.79
C THR A 84 13.00 20.87 22.34
N GLU A 85 12.99 22.17 22.11
CA GLU A 85 12.59 22.85 20.90
C GLU A 85 13.16 22.14 19.66
N GLY A 86 12.28 21.78 18.71
CA GLY A 86 12.67 21.23 17.41
C GLY A 86 13.07 19.75 17.37
N THR A 87 12.89 18.98 18.46
CA THR A 87 13.17 17.54 18.43
C THR A 87 11.90 16.74 18.07
N LEU A 88 11.89 16.13 16.88
CA LEU A 88 10.86 15.18 16.50
C LEU A 88 11.03 13.87 17.28
N SER A 89 9.92 13.23 17.61
CA SER A 89 9.96 11.89 18.22
C SER A 89 10.57 10.90 17.23
N PRO A 90 11.58 10.09 17.61
CA PRO A 90 12.16 9.08 16.73
C PRO A 90 11.13 8.08 16.16
N VAL A 91 9.97 7.93 16.83
CA VAL A 91 8.85 7.10 16.37
C VAL A 91 8.31 7.54 15.01
N VAL A 92 8.43 8.82 14.67
CA VAL A 92 7.88 9.35 13.41
C VAL A 92 8.88 9.30 12.26
N TYR A 93 10.15 8.98 12.53
CA TYR A 93 11.20 8.90 11.51
C TYR A 93 10.95 7.83 10.45
N PRO A 94 10.50 6.61 10.77
CA PRO A 94 10.18 5.61 9.74
C PRO A 94 9.07 6.08 8.79
N GLU A 95 8.08 6.80 9.31
CA GLU A 95 6.98 7.35 8.49
C GLU A 95 7.46 8.50 7.61
N ILE A 96 8.41 9.31 8.09
CA ILE A 96 9.07 10.36 7.30
C ILE A 96 9.92 9.72 6.19
N ILE A 97 10.72 8.69 6.52
CA ILE A 97 11.60 8.00 5.55
C ILE A 97 10.79 7.33 4.43
N LYS A 98 9.62 6.75 4.75
CA LYS A 98 8.69 6.18 3.77
C LYS A 98 7.93 7.22 2.94
N SER A 99 7.95 8.48 3.34
CA SER A 99 7.25 9.51 2.58
C SER A 99 8.00 9.75 1.27
N VAL A 100 7.29 9.55 0.15
CA VAL A 100 7.81 9.76 -1.21
C VAL A 100 8.60 11.09 -1.37
N PRO A 101 8.11 12.26 -0.91
CA PRO A 101 8.87 13.50 -1.08
C PRO A 101 10.21 13.47 -0.35
N PHE A 102 10.25 12.93 0.87
CA PHE A 102 11.48 12.84 1.65
C PHE A 102 12.46 11.81 1.09
N THR A 103 11.98 10.62 0.70
CA THR A 103 12.85 9.62 0.07
C THR A 103 13.46 10.15 -1.22
N ARG A 104 12.71 10.93 -2.01
CA ARG A 104 13.19 11.57 -3.23
C ARG A 104 14.29 12.60 -2.96
N GLU A 105 14.22 13.34 -1.86
CA GLU A 105 15.32 14.21 -1.43
C GLU A 105 16.54 13.39 -0.99
N ILE A 106 16.34 12.35 -0.18
CA ILE A 106 17.44 11.47 0.26
C ILE A 106 18.12 10.79 -0.93
N MET A 107 17.37 10.36 -1.94
CA MET A 107 17.91 9.76 -3.17
C MET A 107 18.90 10.66 -3.91
N LYS A 108 18.75 11.99 -3.80
CA LYS A 108 19.64 12.99 -4.42
C LYS A 108 20.87 13.30 -3.57
N THR A 109 20.96 12.77 -2.35
CA THR A 109 22.10 13.00 -1.46
C THR A 109 23.36 12.39 -2.07
N GLU A 110 24.42 13.19 -2.14
CA GLU A 110 25.74 12.74 -2.58
C GLU A 110 26.45 11.98 -1.47
N VAL A 111 26.91 10.78 -1.79
CA VAL A 111 27.65 9.89 -0.89
C VAL A 111 28.95 9.44 -1.54
N ILE A 112 30.00 9.34 -0.74
CA ILE A 112 31.30 8.80 -1.18
C ILE A 112 31.36 7.35 -0.70
N VAL A 113 31.30 6.42 -1.65
CA VAL A 113 31.42 4.98 -1.36
C VAL A 113 32.77 4.46 -1.86
N GLU A 114 33.34 3.44 -1.21
CA GLU A 114 34.63 2.87 -1.66
C GLU A 114 34.60 2.43 -3.13
N LYS A 115 33.45 1.93 -3.60
CA LYS A 115 33.21 1.53 -5.00
C LYS A 115 33.19 2.68 -6.01
N SER A 116 33.11 3.94 -5.56
CA SER A 116 33.07 5.13 -6.43
C SER A 116 34.45 5.69 -6.76
N ASN A 117 35.52 5.08 -6.23
CA ASN A 117 36.90 5.56 -6.33
C ASN A 117 37.06 7.02 -5.87
N GLY A 118 36.33 7.41 -4.82
CA GLY A 118 36.41 8.75 -4.23
C GLY A 118 35.60 9.84 -4.95
N ARG A 119 34.75 9.48 -5.93
CA ARG A 119 33.83 10.43 -6.58
C ARG A 119 32.51 10.52 -5.81
N PRO A 120 31.95 11.71 -5.58
CA PRO A 120 30.60 11.82 -5.03
C PRO A 120 29.61 11.22 -6.03
N ILE A 121 28.80 10.27 -5.57
CA ILE A 121 27.70 9.68 -6.36
C ILE A 121 26.40 9.84 -5.59
N THR A 122 25.27 9.96 -6.31
CA THR A 122 23.98 10.04 -5.60
C THR A 122 23.58 8.67 -5.07
N LEU A 123 22.77 8.64 -4.02
CA LEU A 123 22.22 7.39 -3.50
C LEU A 123 21.36 6.68 -4.55
N TYR A 124 20.67 7.45 -5.39
CA TYR A 124 19.96 6.94 -6.56
C TYR A 124 20.88 6.18 -7.52
N ASP A 125 22.01 6.78 -7.90
CA ASP A 125 22.98 6.15 -8.81
C ASP A 125 23.59 4.89 -8.19
N TYR A 126 23.86 4.90 -6.89
CA TYR A 126 24.39 3.72 -6.20
C TYR A 126 23.47 2.49 -6.31
N TYR A 127 22.15 2.68 -6.21
CA TYR A 127 21.17 1.58 -6.28
C TYR A 127 20.67 1.27 -7.70
N SER A 128 20.69 2.25 -8.60
CA SER A 128 20.21 2.09 -9.98
C SER A 128 21.32 1.57 -10.91
N ASP A 129 22.56 2.04 -10.71
CA ASP A 129 23.60 1.90 -11.70
C ASP A 129 24.34 0.55 -11.60
N LYS A 130 24.51 -0.12 -12.75
CA LYS A 130 25.04 -1.49 -12.82
C LYS A 130 26.50 -1.58 -12.38
N GLN A 131 27.21 -0.47 -12.37
CA GLN A 131 28.63 -0.37 -12.02
C GLN A 131 28.88 -0.63 -10.53
N TYR A 132 27.89 -0.36 -9.67
CA TYR A 132 28.00 -0.51 -8.22
C TYR A 132 27.37 -1.81 -7.68
N LYS A 133 26.56 -2.48 -8.50
CA LYS A 133 25.87 -3.72 -8.18
C LYS A 133 26.79 -4.94 -8.35
N ASN A 134 26.82 -5.82 -7.35
CA ASN A 134 27.57 -7.08 -7.46
C ASN A 134 27.00 -7.92 -8.62
N PHE A 135 27.86 -8.33 -9.57
CA PHE A 135 27.47 -9.17 -10.69
C PHE A 135 26.85 -10.48 -10.18
N ASN A 136 25.54 -10.60 -10.29
CA ASN A 136 24.82 -11.79 -9.85
C ASN A 136 24.44 -12.63 -11.08
N LEU A 137 25.40 -13.41 -11.57
CA LEU A 137 25.30 -14.24 -12.78
C LEU A 137 24.09 -15.18 -12.76
N LEU A 138 23.72 -15.68 -11.57
CA LEU A 138 22.51 -16.48 -11.37
C LEU A 138 21.22 -15.73 -11.68
N ASN A 139 21.16 -14.44 -11.34
CA ASN A 139 20.01 -13.59 -11.66
C ASN A 139 19.95 -13.28 -13.16
N ALA A 140 21.10 -13.07 -13.80
CA ALA A 140 21.16 -12.90 -15.26
C ALA A 140 20.59 -14.13 -15.99
N ILE A 141 21.05 -15.34 -15.63
CA ILE A 141 20.54 -16.58 -16.21
C ILE A 141 19.04 -16.75 -15.92
N LYS A 142 18.60 -16.57 -14.67
CA LYS A 142 17.17 -16.67 -14.32
C LYS A 142 16.29 -15.73 -15.15
N ARG A 143 16.71 -14.48 -15.37
CA ARG A 143 15.96 -13.51 -16.20
C ARG A 143 15.94 -13.91 -17.67
N TYR A 144 17.05 -14.44 -18.19
CA TYR A 144 17.18 -14.87 -19.59
C TYR A 144 16.70 -16.31 -19.86
N THR A 145 16.25 -17.05 -18.86
CA THR A 145 15.68 -18.40 -19.09
C THR A 145 14.22 -18.50 -18.66
N ILE A 146 13.84 -17.87 -17.54
CA ILE A 146 12.49 -18.00 -16.95
C ILE A 146 11.69 -16.69 -17.10
N GLY A 147 12.36 -15.54 -17.23
CA GLY A 147 11.73 -14.22 -17.28
C GLY A 147 11.42 -13.67 -18.67
N LEU A 148 11.94 -14.28 -19.75
CA LEU A 148 11.78 -13.75 -21.12
C LEU A 148 10.33 -13.53 -21.55
N PRO A 149 9.39 -14.46 -21.30
CA PRO A 149 8.01 -14.27 -21.76
C PRO A 149 7.40 -12.98 -21.21
N GLY A 150 7.67 -12.65 -19.94
CA GLY A 150 7.14 -11.45 -19.30
C GLY A 150 7.78 -10.15 -19.77
N VAL A 151 9.07 -10.17 -20.16
CA VAL A 151 9.77 -8.96 -20.66
C VAL A 151 9.27 -8.57 -22.04
N ILE A 152 8.97 -9.54 -22.91
CA ILE A 152 8.42 -9.29 -24.25
C ILE A 152 6.99 -8.74 -24.15
N ILE A 153 6.17 -9.31 -23.27
CA ILE A 153 4.80 -8.82 -23.02
C ILE A 153 4.81 -7.40 -22.44
N GLY A 154 5.73 -7.10 -21.50
CA GLY A 154 5.89 -5.76 -20.93
C GLY A 154 6.35 -4.71 -21.94
N ALA A 155 7.22 -5.06 -22.88
CA ALA A 155 7.69 -4.15 -23.93
C ALA A 155 6.58 -3.78 -24.94
N MET A 156 5.64 -4.70 -25.22
CA MET A 156 4.48 -4.41 -26.09
C MET A 156 3.37 -3.63 -25.38
N GLN A 157 3.34 -3.65 -24.04
CA GLN A 157 2.35 -2.91 -23.24
C GLN A 157 2.82 -1.50 -22.85
N SER A 158 4.04 -1.10 -23.25
CA SER A 158 4.62 0.22 -22.93
C SER A 158 4.05 1.38 -23.76
N ASP A 159 3.15 1.11 -24.72
CA ASP A 159 2.52 2.13 -25.58
C ASP A 159 1.20 2.68 -25.01
N LYS A 160 0.96 2.48 -23.70
CA LYS A 160 -0.20 2.98 -22.97
C LYS A 160 0.16 3.56 -21.61
N ASP A 161 1.22 4.35 -21.54
CA ASP A 161 1.39 5.26 -20.41
C ASP A 161 0.66 6.58 -20.70
N PRO A 162 -0.26 7.03 -19.82
CA PRO A 162 -0.78 8.39 -19.90
C PRO A 162 0.38 9.36 -19.64
N GLU A 163 0.51 10.33 -20.53
CA GLU A 163 1.43 11.46 -20.46
C GLU A 163 1.39 12.10 -19.06
N ILE A 164 2.45 11.89 -18.26
CA ILE A 164 2.58 12.52 -16.94
C ILE A 164 3.11 13.94 -17.16
N GLU A 165 2.22 14.92 -17.08
CA GLU A 165 2.55 16.34 -17.04
C GLU A 165 3.60 16.61 -15.94
N LYS A 166 4.75 17.13 -16.36
CA LYS A 166 5.73 17.75 -15.48
C LYS A 166 5.21 19.11 -14.99
N SER A 167 4.33 19.11 -14.00
CA SER A 167 3.99 20.34 -13.28
C SER A 167 5.02 20.61 -12.20
N THR A 168 6.11 21.27 -12.60
CA THR A 168 6.94 22.04 -11.68
C THR A 168 6.21 23.35 -11.45
N THR A 169 5.68 23.58 -10.25
CA THR A 169 5.74 24.83 -9.46
C THR A 169 4.59 24.93 -8.47
N LEU A 170 4.95 25.35 -7.24
CA LEU A 170 4.13 25.87 -6.15
C LEU A 170 3.44 24.82 -5.26
N ALA A 171 3.68 24.99 -3.96
CA ALA A 171 3.15 24.21 -2.86
C ALA A 171 1.62 24.18 -2.90
N ASP A 172 1.06 23.08 -3.39
CA ASP A 172 -0.36 22.83 -3.32
C ASP A 172 -0.57 21.43 -2.73
N SER A 173 -1.27 21.36 -1.60
CA SER A 173 -1.40 20.17 -0.73
C SER A 173 -2.20 19.01 -1.36
N THR A 174 -2.42 19.05 -2.67
CA THR A 174 -3.30 18.15 -3.43
C THR A 174 -2.53 17.28 -4.42
N THR A 175 -1.22 17.49 -4.60
CA THR A 175 -0.43 16.66 -5.53
C THR A 175 -0.12 15.29 -4.92
N VAL A 176 -0.68 14.23 -5.50
CA VAL A 176 -0.31 12.85 -5.17
C VAL A 176 1.07 12.56 -5.76
N TYR A 177 2.06 12.36 -4.89
CA TYR A 177 3.40 11.98 -5.32
C TYR A 177 3.40 10.54 -5.84
N THR A 178 3.69 10.38 -7.13
CA THR A 178 3.89 9.07 -7.75
C THR A 178 5.39 8.78 -7.93
N LEU A 179 5.75 7.50 -7.86
CA LEU A 179 7.11 7.00 -8.10
C LEU A 179 7.16 6.38 -9.50
N SER A 180 8.18 6.76 -10.28
CA SER A 180 8.46 6.06 -11.54
C SER A 180 8.93 4.62 -11.27
N PRO A 181 8.85 3.69 -12.24
CA PRO A 181 9.27 2.30 -12.05
C PRO A 181 10.74 2.14 -11.61
N GLU A 182 11.61 3.08 -11.99
CA GLU A 182 13.02 3.09 -11.59
C GLU A 182 13.19 3.63 -10.18
N GLU A 183 12.55 4.77 -9.85
CA GLU A 183 12.55 5.32 -8.48
C GLU A 183 11.95 4.32 -7.49
N LYS A 184 10.90 3.56 -7.87
CA LYS A 184 10.29 2.55 -7.02
C LYS A 184 11.27 1.44 -6.63
N ARG A 185 12.14 1.01 -7.55
CA ARG A 185 13.17 0.00 -7.25
C ARG A 185 14.21 0.50 -6.27
N VAL A 186 14.56 1.77 -6.36
CA VAL A 186 15.49 2.41 -5.42
C VAL A 186 14.80 2.61 -4.07
N TYR A 187 13.55 3.06 -4.06
CA TYR A 187 12.72 3.20 -2.86
C TYR A 187 12.60 1.87 -2.10
N ASP A 188 12.35 0.75 -2.79
CA ASP A 188 12.26 -0.58 -2.17
C ASP A 188 13.62 -1.11 -1.64
N ALA A 189 14.74 -0.49 -2.02
CA ALA A 189 16.08 -0.87 -1.62
C ALA A 189 16.65 -0.02 -0.47
N ILE A 190 16.02 1.13 -0.18
CA ILE A 190 16.33 2.05 0.93
C ILE A 190 15.54 1.62 2.17
#